data_AF-A0A3B0XAA8-F1
#
_entry.id   AF-A0A3B0XAA8-F1
#
_cell.length_a   1.000
_cell.length_b   1.000
_cell.length_c   1.000
_cell.angle_alpha   90.00
_cell.angle_beta   90.00
_cell.angle_gamma   90.00
#
_symmetry.space_group_name_H-M   'P 1'
#
loop_
_entity.id
_entity.type
_entity.pdbx_description
1 polymer ?
#
loop_
_entity_poly.entity_id
_entity_poly.type
_entity_poly.pdbx_seq_one_letter_code
_entity_poly.pdbx_strand_id
1 'polypeptide(L)'
;MTDAPNCKCVISFLWTNALVVGALVFMVFTFIDPADVAVAMMLDVDEGIFRIQAYLFSFLFLWLAFAASTFLNCYFARLRYNMQNSAK
;
A
#
# COMPACT_ATOMS: atom_id res chain seq x y z
N MET A 1 -9.75 -22.67 21.13
CA MET A 1 -10.20 -21.27 21.20
C MET A 1 -9.72 -20.54 19.95
N THR A 2 -10.45 -19.49 19.57
CA THR A 2 -10.65 -18.92 18.24
C THR A 2 -9.45 -18.10 17.71
N ASP A 3 -8.22 -18.57 17.94
CA ASP A 3 -6.98 -17.78 17.85
C ASP A 3 -6.17 -17.97 16.56
N ALA A 4 -6.73 -18.62 15.52
CA ALA A 4 -6.14 -18.51 14.19
C ALA A 4 -6.39 -17.07 13.70
N PRO A 5 -5.37 -16.34 13.18
CA PRO A 5 -5.57 -15.01 12.64
C PRO A 5 -6.58 -15.10 11.48
N ASN A 6 -7.82 -14.74 11.78
CA ASN A 6 -8.96 -14.93 10.90
C ASN A 6 -8.89 -13.91 9.76
N CYS A 7 -9.25 -14.33 8.53
CA CYS A 7 -9.30 -13.46 7.34
C CYS A 7 -10.07 -12.14 7.54
N LYS A 8 -10.97 -12.05 8.52
CA LYS A 8 -11.64 -10.80 8.92
C LYS A 8 -10.67 -9.68 9.30
N CYS A 9 -9.50 -10.01 9.87
CA CYS A 9 -8.48 -9.03 10.21
C CYS A 9 -7.88 -8.40 8.94
N VAL A 10 -7.64 -9.21 7.90
CA VAL A 10 -7.00 -8.76 6.64
C VAL A 10 -7.84 -7.72 5.90
N ILE A 11 -9.17 -7.92 5.85
CA ILE A 11 -10.10 -6.94 5.22
C ILE A 11 -10.12 -5.63 6.01
N SER A 12 -10.09 -5.72 7.35
CA SER A 12 -9.99 -4.54 8.21
C SER A 12 -8.67 -3.80 8.03
N PHE A 13 -7.57 -4.49 7.74
CA PHE A 13 -6.29 -3.85 7.43
C PHE A 13 -6.26 -3.22 6.03
N LEU A 14 -6.99 -3.79 5.08
CA LEU A 14 -6.98 -3.36 3.68
C LEU A 14 -7.46 -1.91 3.51
N TRP A 15 -8.55 -1.54 4.18
CA TRP A 15 -9.12 -0.19 4.10
C TRP A 15 -8.32 0.83 4.92
N THR A 16 -7.80 0.47 6.09
CA THR A 16 -6.89 1.34 6.85
C THR A 16 -5.59 1.59 6.09
N ASN A 17 -5.03 0.58 5.41
CA ASN A 17 -3.87 0.77 4.57
C ASN A 17 -4.17 1.72 3.38
N ALA A 18 -5.38 1.65 2.82
CA ALA A 18 -5.80 2.57 1.77
C ALA A 18 -5.83 4.03 2.26
N LEU A 19 -6.34 4.28 3.47
CA LEU A 19 -6.37 5.61 4.07
C LEU A 19 -4.96 6.14 4.37
N VAL A 20 -4.10 5.32 4.95
CA VAL A 20 -2.71 5.71 5.27
C VAL A 20 -1.94 6.04 4.00
N VAL A 21 -2.03 5.19 2.99
CA VAL A 21 -1.40 5.43 1.69
C VAL A 21 -1.99 6.66 1.02
N GLY A 22 -3.31 6.84 1.06
CA GLY A 22 -3.98 8.03 0.54
C GLY A 22 -3.46 9.32 1.17
N ALA A 23 -3.32 9.35 2.51
CA ALA A 23 -2.76 10.50 3.22
C ALA A 23 -1.29 10.76 2.87
N LEU A 24 -0.50 9.70 2.71
CA LEU A 24 0.92 9.80 2.37
C LEU A 24 1.12 10.30 0.95
N VAL A 25 0.36 9.74 0.00
CA VAL A 25 0.31 10.16 -1.40
C VAL A 25 -0.15 11.61 -1.51
N PHE A 26 -1.21 11.99 -0.79
CA PHE A 26 -1.67 13.37 -0.73
C PHE A 26 -0.56 14.30 -0.21
N MET A 27 0.08 13.95 0.91
CA MET A 27 1.18 14.75 1.45
C MET A 27 2.34 14.88 0.46
N VAL A 28 2.78 13.82 -0.19
CA VAL A 28 3.88 13.87 -1.17
C VAL A 28 3.53 14.77 -2.35
N PHE A 29 2.33 14.62 -2.90
CA PHE A 29 1.91 15.40 -4.06
C PHE A 29 1.49 16.84 -3.74
N THR A 30 1.34 17.20 -2.46
CA THR A 30 1.28 18.63 -2.09
C THR A 30 2.61 19.35 -2.30
N PHE A 31 3.73 18.64 -2.26
CA PHE A 31 5.07 19.22 -2.44
C PHE A 31 5.62 19.03 -3.86
N ILE A 32 5.21 17.98 -4.56
CA ILE A 32 5.70 17.62 -5.89
C ILE A 32 4.50 17.46 -6.80
N ASP A 33 4.25 18.39 -7.72
CA ASP A 33 3.19 18.21 -8.72
C ASP A 33 3.72 17.31 -9.86
N PRO A 34 3.06 16.18 -10.18
CA PRO A 34 3.52 15.30 -11.26
C PRO A 34 3.52 15.99 -12.62
N ALA A 35 2.76 17.07 -12.83
CA ALA A 35 2.85 17.88 -14.05
C ALA A 35 4.22 18.56 -14.19
N ASP A 36 4.76 19.07 -13.08
CA ASP A 36 6.08 19.71 -13.05
C ASP A 36 7.20 18.68 -13.32
N VAL A 37 7.01 17.45 -12.83
CA VAL A 37 7.91 16.32 -13.13
C VAL A 37 7.88 15.95 -14.62
N ALA A 38 6.70 15.96 -15.25
CA ALA A 38 6.57 15.66 -16.69
C ALA A 38 7.32 16.68 -17.55
N VAL A 39 7.20 17.97 -17.21
CA VAL A 39 7.91 19.07 -17.88
C VAL A 39 9.42 18.96 -17.64
N ALA A 40 9.84 18.71 -16.41
CA ALA A 40 11.25 18.53 -16.06
C ALA A 40 11.91 17.34 -16.77
N MET A 41 11.14 16.29 -17.08
CA MET A 41 11.60 15.11 -17.81
C MET A 41 11.42 15.22 -19.33
N MET A 42 10.94 16.35 -19.86
CA MET A 42 10.65 16.56 -21.28
C MET A 42 9.79 15.46 -21.91
N LEU A 43 8.78 14.96 -21.18
CA LEU A 43 7.84 14.00 -21.76
C LEU A 43 6.83 14.72 -22.67
N ASP A 44 6.75 14.28 -23.92
CA ASP A 44 5.75 14.74 -24.91
C ASP A 44 4.40 14.05 -24.65
N VAL A 45 3.81 14.32 -23.48
CA VAL A 45 2.56 13.71 -23.01
C VAL A 45 1.65 14.79 -22.46
N ASP A 46 0.34 14.64 -22.71
CA ASP A 46 -0.67 15.53 -22.17
C ASP A 46 -0.59 15.59 -20.63
N GLU A 47 -0.31 16.78 -20.10
CA GLU A 47 -0.07 17.03 -18.68
C GLU A 47 -1.24 16.54 -17.81
N GLY A 48 -2.48 16.66 -18.30
CA GLY A 48 -3.67 16.22 -17.60
C GLY A 48 -3.72 14.70 -17.44
N ILE A 49 -3.34 13.97 -18.50
CA ILE A 49 -3.33 12.50 -18.51
C ILE A 49 -2.20 11.99 -17.61
N PHE A 50 -1.00 12.57 -17.72
CA PHE A 50 0.14 12.16 -16.92
C PHE A 50 -0.11 12.37 -15.43
N ARG A 51 -0.71 13.51 -15.04
CA ARG A 51 -1.05 13.80 -13.65
C ARG A 51 -1.98 12.76 -13.04
N ILE A 52 -3.04 12.39 -13.74
CA ILE A 52 -4.01 11.37 -13.28
C ILE A 52 -3.34 9.99 -13.19
N GLN A 53 -2.52 9.63 -14.18
CA GLN A 53 -1.78 8.37 -14.18
C GLN A 53 -0.80 8.29 -13.02
N ALA A 54 -0.02 9.34 -12.77
CA ALA A 54 0.94 9.38 -11.68
C ALA A 54 0.26 9.21 -10.31
N TYR A 55 -0.86 9.90 -10.07
CA TYR A 55 -1.65 9.78 -8.84
C TYR A 55 -2.23 8.38 -8.64
N LEU A 56 -2.86 7.82 -9.67
CA LEU A 56 -3.44 6.47 -9.59
C LEU A 56 -2.37 5.40 -9.41
N PHE A 57 -1.28 5.49 -10.18
CA PHE A 57 -0.22 4.51 -10.15
C PHE A 57 0.47 4.46 -8.80
N SER A 58 0.90 5.63 -8.30
CA SER A 58 1.56 5.73 -6.99
C SER A 58 0.65 5.26 -5.85
N PHE A 59 -0.64 5.63 -5.86
CA PHE A 59 -1.61 5.17 -4.88
C PHE A 59 -1.77 3.65 -4.90
N LEU A 60 -2.06 3.06 -6.07
CA LEU A 60 -2.27 1.62 -6.20
C LEU A 60 -1.01 0.83 -5.86
N PHE A 61 0.16 1.31 -6.31
CA PHE A 61 1.44 0.68 -6.05
C PHE A 61 1.77 0.65 -4.56
N LEU A 62 1.68 1.81 -3.89
CA LEU A 62 1.92 1.90 -2.45
C LEU A 62 0.89 1.11 -1.65
N TRP A 63 -0.38 1.14 -2.06
CA TRP A 63 -1.44 0.41 -1.38
C TRP A 63 -1.23 -1.10 -1.46
N LEU A 64 -0.88 -1.63 -2.64
CA LEU A 64 -0.54 -3.03 -2.82
C LEU A 64 0.73 -3.42 -2.07
N ALA A 65 1.76 -2.57 -2.05
CA ALA A 65 3.00 -2.84 -1.32
C ALA A 65 2.76 -2.93 0.20
N PHE A 66 1.97 -2.01 0.76
CA PHE A 66 1.59 -2.04 2.18
C PHE A 66 0.68 -3.23 2.50
N ALA A 67 -0.27 -3.56 1.62
CA ALA A 67 -1.12 -4.73 1.77
C ALA A 67 -0.30 -6.03 1.76
N ALA A 68 0.62 -6.18 0.80
CA ALA A 68 1.53 -7.33 0.72
C ALA A 68 2.43 -7.45 1.95
N SER A 69 2.98 -6.34 2.44
CA SER A 69 3.81 -6.29 3.65
C SER A 69 3.02 -6.72 4.89
N THR A 70 1.78 -6.26 5.02
CA THR A 70 0.88 -6.65 6.11
C THR A 70 0.54 -8.13 6.03
N PHE A 71 0.25 -8.64 4.83
CA PHE A 71 -0.05 -10.05 4.60
C PHE A 71 1.12 -10.97 4.93
N LEU A 72 2.33 -10.62 4.50
CA LEU A 72 3.56 -11.35 4.83
C LEU A 72 3.83 -11.35 6.34
N ASN A 73 3.64 -10.21 7.02
CA ASN A 73 3.79 -10.14 8.47
C ASN A 73 2.78 -11.04 9.19
N CYS A 74 1.51 -11.04 8.78
CA CYS A 74 0.51 -11.95 9.34
C CYS A 74 0.85 -13.42 9.06
N TYR A 75 1.36 -13.73 7.87
CA TYR A 75 1.77 -15.09 7.51
C TYR A 75 2.95 -15.57 8.36
N PHE A 76 4.02 -14.79 8.49
CA PHE A 76 5.17 -15.13 9.33
C PHE A 76 4.81 -15.20 10.81
N ALA A 77 3.96 -14.31 11.31
CA ALA A 77 3.46 -14.36 12.68
C ALA A 77 2.69 -15.68 12.94
N ARG A 78 1.85 -16.10 11.99
CA ARG A 78 1.12 -17.37 12.06
C ARG A 78 2.06 -18.58 12.02
N LEU A 79 3.06 -18.56 11.14
CA LEU A 79 4.07 -19.62 11.04
C LEU A 79 4.83 -19.78 12.37
N ARG A 80 5.26 -18.66 12.96
CA ARG A 80 5.96 -18.64 14.25
C ARG A 80 5.09 -19.18 15.39
N TYR A 81 3.82 -18.76 15.46
CA TYR A 81 2.87 -19.27 16.45
C TYR A 81 2.67 -20.78 16.36
N ASN A 82 2.51 -21.31 15.15
CA ASN A 82 2.34 -22.75 14.93
C ASN A 82 3.59 -23.55 15.35
N MET A 83 4.80 -23.09 15.00
CA MET A 83 6.04 -23.75 15.42
C MET A 83 6.20 -23.77 16.95
N GLN A 84 5.83 -22.68 17.62
CA GLN A 84 5.97 -22.55 19.07
C GLN A 84 4.95 -23.41 19.84
N ASN A 85 3.75 -23.62 19.29
CA ASN A 85 2.73 -24.50 19.86
C ASN A 85 2.91 -25.97 19.50
N SER A 86 3.55 -26.32 18.38
CA SER A 86 3.90 -27.72 18.05
C SER A 86 5.10 -28.25 18.85
N ALA A 87 5.88 -27.38 19.48
CA ALA A 87 7.00 -27.73 20.35
C ALA A 87 6.61 -27.95 21.82
N LYS A 88 5.31 -27.88 22.13
CA LYS A 88 4.75 -28.00 23.48
C LYS A 88 3.77 -29.17 23.54
#